data_AF-A0A7W1EIA4-F1
#
_entry.id   AF-A0A7W1EIA4-F1
#
_cell.length_a   1.000
_cell.length_b   1.000
_cell.length_c   1.000
_cell.angle_alpha   90.00
_cell.angle_beta   90.00
_cell.angle_gamma   90.00
#
_symmetry.space_group_name_H-M   'P 1'
#
loop_
_entity.id
_entity.type
_entity.pdbx_description
1 polymer ?
#
loop_
_entity_poly.entity_id
_entity_poly.type
_entity_poly.pdbx_seq_one_letter_code
_entity_poly.pdbx_strand_id
1 'polypeptide(L)'
;VLANVSNEQVFLNEKKIATLKLNKDEVEEDLCKFLLSINGIAEAYPSKVIKYGSFEKNDYKAFIQNGYNHTMSGNVCFIFRPAWMDYAEKGTTHGAAYNYDTHVPLLFYGKGISKGSTFNYTTITQIAPTICELLQINQPNSTVAEPLNDHFK
;
A
#
# COMPACT_ATOMS: atom_id res chain seq x y z
N VAL A 1 11.88 -17.92 -14.45
CA VAL A 1 12.32 -17.39 -13.13
C VAL A 1 11.16 -16.92 -12.28
N LEU A 2 9.99 -16.63 -12.87
CA LEU A 2 8.73 -16.35 -12.18
C LEU A 2 8.29 -17.51 -11.26
N ALA A 3 7.76 -17.17 -10.08
CA ALA A 3 7.11 -18.08 -9.14
C ALA A 3 5.61 -17.80 -9.02
N ASN A 4 5.20 -16.52 -8.91
CA ASN A 4 3.80 -16.13 -8.77
C ASN A 4 3.59 -14.66 -9.19
N VAL A 5 2.34 -14.29 -9.49
CA VAL A 5 1.89 -12.90 -9.62
C VAL A 5 0.59 -12.75 -8.84
N SER A 6 0.57 -11.87 -7.84
CA SER A 6 -0.60 -11.62 -6.99
C SER A 6 -0.45 -10.31 -6.23
N ASN A 7 -1.55 -9.63 -5.91
CA ASN A 7 -1.55 -8.35 -5.18
C ASN A 7 -0.60 -7.32 -5.82
N GLU A 8 -0.68 -7.22 -7.15
CA GLU A 8 0.12 -6.31 -7.98
C GLU A 8 1.63 -6.46 -7.73
N GLN A 9 2.05 -7.68 -7.39
CA GLN A 9 3.42 -8.04 -7.10
C GLN A 9 3.83 -9.27 -7.89
N VAL A 10 5.08 -9.26 -8.35
CA VAL A 10 5.73 -10.39 -9.00
C VAL A 10 6.69 -11.05 -8.01
N PHE A 11 6.54 -12.36 -7.83
CA PHE A 11 7.39 -13.18 -7.00
C PHE A 11 8.34 -14.00 -7.87
N LEU A 12 9.64 -13.92 -7.59
CA LEU A 12 10.68 -14.67 -8.28
C LEU A 12 11.00 -15.96 -7.53
N ASN A 13 11.35 -16.99 -8.29
CA ASN A 13 11.84 -18.24 -7.74
C ASN A 13 13.31 -18.10 -7.39
N GLU A 14 13.60 -17.78 -6.13
CA GLU A 14 14.95 -17.53 -5.60
C GLU A 14 15.90 -18.72 -5.86
N LYS A 15 15.43 -19.96 -5.74
CA LYS A 15 16.25 -21.15 -6.04
C LYS A 15 16.68 -21.17 -7.50
N LYS A 16 15.75 -20.87 -8.42
CA LYS A 16 16.02 -20.86 -9.86
C LYS A 16 16.95 -19.70 -10.25
N ILE A 17 16.81 -18.53 -9.64
CA ILE A 17 17.75 -17.40 -9.81
C ILE A 17 19.17 -17.84 -9.43
N ALA A 18 19.33 -18.47 -8.26
CA ALA A 18 20.62 -18.95 -7.78
C ALA A 18 21.22 -20.04 -8.67
N THR A 19 20.42 -21.04 -9.09
CA THR A 19 20.90 -22.13 -9.98
C THR A 19 21.37 -21.59 -11.33
N LEU A 20 20.68 -20.59 -11.87
CA LEU A 20 21.06 -19.94 -13.13
C LEU A 20 22.18 -18.90 -12.96
N LYS A 21 22.64 -18.66 -11.73
CA LYS A 21 23.67 -17.65 -11.37
C LYS A 21 23.32 -16.25 -11.90
N LEU A 22 22.04 -15.91 -11.87
CA LEU A 22 21.56 -14.60 -12.31
C LEU A 22 21.74 -13.57 -11.20
N ASN A 23 22.06 -12.33 -11.57
CA ASN A 23 21.99 -11.20 -10.65
C ASN A 23 20.52 -10.84 -10.41
N LYS A 24 20.07 -10.98 -9.16
CA LYS A 24 18.68 -10.73 -8.79
C LYS A 24 18.25 -9.28 -9.04
N ASP A 25 19.13 -8.31 -8.76
CA ASP A 25 18.80 -6.90 -8.91
C ASP A 25 18.60 -6.55 -10.39
N GLU A 26 19.44 -7.09 -11.27
CA GLU A 26 19.29 -6.94 -12.73
C GLU A 26 17.99 -7.59 -13.22
N VAL A 27 17.64 -8.77 -12.69
CA VAL A 27 16.37 -9.44 -13.04
C VAL A 27 15.16 -8.62 -12.61
N GLU A 28 15.17 -8.04 -11.40
CA GLU A 28 14.09 -7.17 -10.93
C GLU A 28 13.97 -5.89 -11.77
N GLU A 29 15.10 -5.28 -12.16
CA GLU A 29 15.12 -4.10 -13.03
C GLU A 29 14.59 -4.37 -14.43
N ASP A 30 15.03 -5.46 -15.06
CA ASP A 30 14.58 -5.84 -16.40
C ASP A 30 13.09 -6.23 -16.40
N LEU A 31 12.64 -6.87 -15.32
CA LEU A 31 11.21 -7.14 -15.12
C LEU A 31 10.41 -5.83 -14.99
N CYS A 32 10.92 -4.82 -14.30
CA CYS A 32 10.27 -3.50 -14.26
C CYS A 32 10.14 -2.88 -15.66
N LYS A 33 11.21 -2.90 -16.47
CA LYS A 33 11.18 -2.39 -17.86
C LYS A 33 10.15 -3.15 -18.71
N PHE A 34 10.09 -4.47 -18.56
CA PHE A 34 9.11 -5.30 -19.25
C PHE A 34 7.68 -4.95 -18.81
N LEU A 35 7.42 -4.84 -17.51
CA LEU A 35 6.09 -4.46 -17.00
C LEU A 35 5.63 -3.10 -17.53
N LEU A 36 6.53 -2.11 -17.57
CA LEU A 36 6.23 -0.78 -18.13
C LEU A 36 5.90 -0.79 -19.62
N SER A 37 6.26 -1.86 -20.37
CA SER A 37 5.86 -2.03 -21.76
C SER A 37 4.42 -2.55 -21.92
N ILE A 38 3.82 -3.08 -20.86
CA ILE A 38 2.48 -3.65 -20.88
C ILE A 38 1.45 -2.52 -20.77
N ASN A 39 0.47 -2.52 -21.69
CA ASN A 39 -0.59 -1.53 -21.64
C ASN A 39 -1.42 -1.70 -20.35
N GLY A 40 -1.67 -0.58 -19.67
CA GLY A 40 -2.38 -0.57 -18.39
C GLY A 40 -1.48 -0.52 -17.18
N ILE A 41 -0.18 -0.84 -17.27
CA ILE A 41 0.77 -0.60 -16.18
C ILE A 41 1.22 0.86 -16.26
N ALA A 42 1.14 1.57 -15.13
CA ALA A 42 1.61 2.94 -14.98
C ALA A 42 3.03 2.98 -14.42
N GLU A 43 3.29 2.17 -13.40
CA GLU A 43 4.53 2.19 -12.63
C GLU A 43 4.95 0.78 -12.24
N ALA A 44 6.26 0.56 -12.12
CA ALA A 44 6.84 -0.68 -11.63
C ALA A 44 8.11 -0.36 -10.82
N TYR A 45 8.29 -1.06 -9.70
CA TYR A 45 9.32 -0.80 -8.72
C TYR A 45 10.02 -2.10 -8.30
N PRO A 46 11.35 -2.19 -8.41
CA PRO A 46 12.09 -3.33 -7.89
C PRO A 46 12.13 -3.27 -6.36
N SER A 47 12.29 -4.41 -5.70
CA SER A 47 12.16 -4.51 -4.25
C SER A 47 13.15 -3.63 -3.50
N LYS A 48 14.34 -3.39 -4.07
CA LYS A 48 15.34 -2.48 -3.48
C LYS A 48 14.84 -1.05 -3.31
N VAL A 49 14.04 -0.54 -4.25
CA VAL A 49 13.49 0.82 -4.18
C VAL A 49 12.48 0.90 -3.05
N ILE A 50 11.63 -0.11 -2.91
CA ILE A 50 10.61 -0.15 -1.85
C ILE A 50 11.24 -0.36 -0.46
N LYS A 51 12.28 -1.20 -0.34
CA LYS A 51 12.93 -1.52 0.94
C LYS A 51 13.81 -0.40 1.48
N TYR A 52 14.52 0.30 0.59
CA TYR A 52 15.60 1.21 0.99
C TYR A 52 15.36 2.67 0.58
N GLY A 53 14.39 2.92 -0.31
CA GLY A 53 13.94 4.26 -0.62
C GLY A 53 13.03 4.83 0.47
N SER A 54 12.63 6.09 0.30
CA SER A 54 11.58 6.71 1.09
C SER A 54 10.74 7.55 0.15
N PHE A 55 9.45 7.21 0.05
CA PHE A 55 8.51 8.03 -0.69
C PHE A 55 7.96 9.15 0.20
N GLU A 56 7.60 10.27 -0.44
CA GLU A 56 7.04 11.40 0.28
C GLU A 56 5.73 11.02 0.98
N LYS A 57 5.54 11.57 2.18
CA LYS A 57 4.31 11.39 2.94
C LYS A 57 3.15 11.96 2.14
N ASN A 58 2.06 11.19 2.04
CA ASN A 58 0.84 11.50 1.26
C ASN A 58 0.98 11.39 -0.27
N ASP A 59 2.09 10.85 -0.77
CA ASP A 59 2.14 10.32 -2.14
C ASP A 59 1.51 8.91 -2.16
N TYR A 60 0.72 8.58 -3.18
CA TYR A 60 0.15 7.23 -3.35
C TYR A 60 1.24 6.16 -3.51
N LYS A 61 2.45 6.53 -3.95
CA LYS A 61 3.62 5.64 -3.97
C LYS A 61 3.98 5.15 -2.57
N ALA A 62 3.83 6.02 -1.56
CA ALA A 62 4.06 5.65 -0.17
C ALA A 62 3.08 4.58 0.32
N PHE A 63 1.89 4.45 -0.29
CA PHE A 63 0.95 3.39 0.04
C PHE A 63 1.49 2.01 -0.34
N ILE A 64 2.18 1.89 -1.48
CA ILE A 64 2.87 0.64 -1.86
C ILE A 64 3.93 0.30 -0.82
N GLN A 65 4.73 1.30 -0.43
CA GLN A 65 5.80 1.10 0.55
C GLN A 65 5.25 0.69 1.93
N ASN A 66 4.17 1.33 2.38
CA ASN A 66 3.49 0.99 3.63
C ASN A 66 2.84 -0.40 3.59
N GLY A 67 2.42 -0.87 2.41
CA GLY A 67 1.88 -2.21 2.19
C GLY A 67 2.95 -3.30 2.00
N TYR A 68 4.24 -2.92 1.94
CA TYR A 68 5.32 -3.85 1.66
C TYR A 68 5.82 -4.54 2.93
N ASN A 69 5.85 -5.87 2.90
CA ASN A 69 6.42 -6.70 3.94
C ASN A 69 7.69 -7.40 3.44
N HIS A 70 8.80 -7.25 4.15
CA HIS A 70 10.11 -7.74 3.71
C HIS A 70 10.18 -9.26 3.48
N THR A 71 9.33 -10.05 4.12
CA THR A 71 9.34 -11.51 4.04
C THR A 71 8.15 -12.08 3.27
N MET A 72 7.09 -11.29 3.06
CA MET A 72 5.84 -11.76 2.45
C MET A 72 5.50 -11.08 1.12
N SER A 73 6.10 -9.92 0.83
CA SER A 73 5.86 -9.21 -0.43
C SER A 73 6.79 -9.68 -1.54
N GLY A 74 6.36 -9.43 -2.77
CA GLY A 74 7.07 -9.81 -3.98
C GLY A 74 8.38 -9.05 -4.21
N ASN A 75 9.03 -9.43 -5.29
CA ASN A 75 10.30 -8.90 -5.75
C ASN A 75 10.12 -7.63 -6.59
N VAL A 76 9.00 -7.49 -7.28
CA VAL A 76 8.64 -6.28 -8.04
C VAL A 76 7.20 -5.93 -7.73
N CYS A 77 6.95 -4.69 -7.32
CA CYS A 77 5.60 -4.14 -7.17
C CYS A 77 5.27 -3.33 -8.42
N PHE A 78 4.02 -3.36 -8.88
CA PHE A 78 3.56 -2.50 -9.96
C PHE A 78 2.23 -1.84 -9.63
N ILE A 79 1.87 -0.81 -10.38
CA ILE A 79 0.58 -0.14 -10.27
C ILE A 79 -0.02 -0.07 -11.67
N PHE A 80 -1.30 -0.40 -11.76
CA PHE A 80 -2.08 -0.10 -12.96
C PHE A 80 -2.32 1.41 -13.13
N ARG A 81 -2.69 1.82 -14.33
CA ARG A 81 -3.14 3.18 -14.64
C ARG A 81 -4.43 3.49 -13.87
N PRO A 82 -4.71 4.78 -13.60
CA PRO A 82 -6.00 5.17 -13.04
C PRO A 82 -7.16 4.63 -13.89
N ALA A 83 -8.21 4.15 -13.23
CA ALA A 83 -9.39 3.54 -13.86
C ALA A 83 -9.08 2.31 -14.74
N TRP A 84 -7.93 1.66 -14.54
CA TRP A 84 -7.60 0.39 -15.17
C TRP A 84 -7.85 -0.77 -14.21
N MET A 85 -8.27 -1.90 -14.76
CA MET A 85 -8.55 -3.13 -14.03
C MET A 85 -8.21 -4.32 -14.93
N ASP A 86 -7.57 -5.35 -14.39
CA ASP A 86 -7.24 -6.60 -15.10
C ASP A 86 -8.33 -7.69 -14.89
N TYR A 87 -9.52 -7.26 -14.51
CA TYR A 87 -10.64 -8.12 -14.11
C TYR A 87 -11.71 -8.28 -15.19
N ALA A 88 -12.60 -9.26 -15.00
CA ALA A 88 -13.58 -9.76 -15.96
C ALA A 88 -14.48 -8.68 -16.61
N GLU A 89 -15.16 -9.07 -17.71
CA GLU A 89 -16.05 -8.21 -18.51
C GLU A 89 -17.21 -7.52 -17.73
N LYS A 90 -17.50 -7.95 -16.49
CA LYS A 90 -18.55 -7.40 -15.64
C LYS A 90 -18.10 -7.31 -14.19
N GLY A 91 -18.67 -6.34 -13.47
CA GLY A 91 -18.37 -6.10 -12.06
C GLY A 91 -17.31 -5.02 -11.88
N THR A 92 -16.78 -4.95 -10.67
CA THR A 92 -15.68 -4.05 -10.27
C THR A 92 -14.85 -4.74 -9.21
N THR A 93 -13.63 -4.26 -8.99
CA THR A 93 -12.78 -4.63 -7.86
C THR A 93 -12.25 -3.35 -7.20
N HIS A 94 -11.44 -3.52 -6.15
CA HIS A 94 -10.69 -2.49 -5.46
C HIS A 94 -9.25 -2.95 -5.25
N GLY A 95 -8.38 -2.05 -4.79
CA GLY A 95 -6.98 -2.33 -4.43
C GLY A 95 -5.98 -1.37 -5.06
N ALA A 96 -6.44 -0.45 -5.90
CA ALA A 96 -5.58 0.57 -6.47
C ALA A 96 -5.17 1.60 -5.41
N ALA A 97 -3.98 2.18 -5.57
CA ALA A 97 -3.48 3.22 -4.67
C ALA A 97 -4.15 4.59 -4.87
N TYR A 98 -5.11 4.70 -5.79
CA TYR A 98 -5.75 5.95 -6.17
C TYR A 98 -6.95 6.29 -5.27
N ASN A 99 -7.33 7.56 -5.29
CA ASN A 99 -8.33 8.15 -4.41
C ASN A 99 -9.70 7.43 -4.41
N TYR A 100 -10.10 6.84 -5.53
CA TYR A 100 -11.39 6.14 -5.64
C TYR A 100 -11.46 4.85 -4.81
N ASP A 101 -10.31 4.25 -4.46
CA ASP A 101 -10.22 3.08 -3.58
C ASP A 101 -9.75 3.44 -2.17
N THR A 102 -8.98 4.53 -2.01
CA THR A 102 -8.38 4.89 -0.71
C THR A 102 -9.21 5.89 0.10
N HIS A 103 -10.17 6.60 -0.51
CA HIS A 103 -11.03 7.53 0.21
C HIS A 103 -12.23 6.83 0.81
N VAL A 104 -12.20 6.67 2.14
CA VAL A 104 -13.23 5.98 2.91
C VAL A 104 -13.90 6.91 3.93
N PRO A 105 -15.19 6.71 4.24
CA PRO A 105 -15.85 7.46 5.30
C PRO A 105 -15.34 7.04 6.68
N LEU A 106 -15.20 8.01 7.59
CA LEU A 106 -14.90 7.79 9.00
C LEU A 106 -15.92 8.52 9.87
N LEU A 107 -16.63 7.77 10.71
CA LEU A 107 -17.70 8.27 11.56
C LEU A 107 -17.46 7.80 13.00
N PHE A 108 -17.34 8.75 13.92
CA PHE A 108 -17.37 8.47 15.36
C PHE A 108 -18.73 8.90 15.93
N TYR A 109 -19.28 8.09 16.83
CA TYR A 109 -20.57 8.36 17.46
C TYR A 109 -20.60 7.78 18.88
N GLY A 110 -21.22 8.51 19.80
CA GLY A 110 -21.47 8.04 21.17
C GLY A 110 -20.86 8.93 22.25
N LYS A 111 -20.61 8.34 23.41
CA LYS A 111 -20.05 9.02 24.57
C LYS A 111 -18.63 9.53 24.26
N GLY A 112 -18.33 10.77 24.64
CA GLY A 112 -17.02 11.38 24.39
C GLY A 112 -16.86 11.98 22.99
N ILE A 113 -17.84 11.82 22.08
CA ILE A 113 -17.80 12.39 20.73
C ILE A 113 -18.63 13.67 20.67
N SER A 114 -18.04 14.75 20.20
CA SER A 114 -18.73 16.01 19.92
C SER A 114 -19.30 16.01 18.50
N LYS A 115 -20.49 16.60 18.31
CA LYS A 115 -21.09 16.75 16.98
C LYS A 115 -20.21 17.68 16.12
N GLY A 116 -19.89 17.24 14.90
CA GLY A 116 -19.11 18.04 13.97
C GLY A 116 -18.80 17.25 12.70
N SER A 117 -18.02 17.90 11.83
CA SER A 117 -17.42 17.31 10.65
C SER A 117 -16.12 18.06 10.37
N THR A 118 -15.13 17.37 9.83
CA THR A 118 -13.86 17.97 9.42
C THR A 118 -13.52 17.56 7.99
N PHE A 119 -12.80 18.43 7.30
CA PHE A 119 -12.18 18.15 5.99
C PHE A 119 -10.66 17.99 6.11
N ASN A 120 -10.13 17.96 7.35
CA ASN A 120 -8.71 17.72 7.60
C ASN A 120 -8.32 16.34 7.07
N TYR A 121 -7.19 16.28 6.37
CA TYR A 121 -6.65 15.02 5.86
C TYR A 121 -6.42 14.05 7.00
N THR A 122 -7.00 12.86 6.87
CA THR A 122 -6.98 11.80 7.88
C THR A 122 -6.58 10.49 7.22
N THR A 123 -5.78 9.70 7.93
CA THR A 123 -5.40 8.35 7.51
C THR A 123 -6.07 7.30 8.39
N ILE A 124 -6.38 6.13 7.81
CA ILE A 124 -6.99 5.02 8.55
C ILE A 124 -6.15 4.54 9.74
N THR A 125 -4.83 4.74 9.68
CA THR A 125 -3.90 4.41 10.78
C THR A 125 -4.10 5.26 12.03
N GLN A 126 -4.81 6.40 11.94
CA GLN A 126 -5.14 7.24 13.10
C GLN A 126 -6.35 6.72 13.89
N ILE A 127 -7.13 5.79 13.35
CA ILE A 127 -8.37 5.30 14.00
C ILE A 127 -8.05 4.60 15.32
N ALA A 128 -7.08 3.67 15.31
CA ALA A 128 -6.70 2.91 16.50
C ALA A 128 -6.19 3.80 17.65
N PRO A 129 -5.20 4.70 17.46
CA PRO A 129 -4.75 5.59 18.54
C PRO A 129 -5.86 6.51 19.04
N THR A 130 -6.76 6.97 18.17
CA THR A 130 -7.93 7.78 18.57
C THR A 130 -8.85 7.03 19.51
N ILE A 131 -9.14 5.76 19.23
CA ILE A 131 -9.95 4.90 20.12
C ILE A 131 -9.21 4.62 21.43
N CYS A 132 -7.90 4.36 21.39
CA CYS A 132 -7.10 4.15 22.60
C CYS A 132 -7.14 5.37 23.52
N GLU A 133 -7.05 6.57 22.96
CA GLU A 133 -7.16 7.82 23.73
C GLU A 133 -8.56 7.97 24.35
N LEU A 134 -9.62 7.74 23.58
CA LEU A 134 -10.99 7.77 24.12
C LEU A 134 -11.23 6.78 25.27
N LEU A 135 -10.57 5.63 25.23
CA LEU A 135 -10.69 4.57 26.23
C LEU A 135 -9.67 4.68 27.36
N GLN A 136 -8.69 5.58 27.25
CA GLN A 136 -7.57 5.73 28.19
C GLN A 136 -6.79 4.41 28.37
N ILE A 137 -6.43 3.78 27.25
CA ILE A 137 -5.62 2.56 27.20
C ILE A 137 -4.38 2.74 26.34
N ASN A 138 -3.40 1.87 26.52
CA ASN A 138 -2.19 1.89 25.70
C ASN A 138 -2.49 1.62 24.21
N GLN A 139 -1.75 2.29 23.34
CA GLN A 139 -1.81 2.09 21.90
C GLN A 139 -1.21 0.74 21.48
N PRO A 140 -1.57 0.20 20.30
CA PRO A 140 -0.89 -0.95 19.71
C PRO A 140 0.61 -0.71 19.53
N ASN A 141 1.42 -1.77 19.71
CA ASN A 141 2.89 -1.71 19.82
C ASN A 141 3.63 -0.99 18.67
N SER A 142 3.07 -0.96 17.46
CA SER A 142 3.69 -0.37 16.26
C SER A 142 2.93 0.84 15.72
N THR A 143 2.14 1.51 16.56
CA THR A 143 1.41 2.71 16.17
C THR A 143 2.38 3.87 15.94
N VAL A 144 2.33 4.46 14.74
CA VAL A 144 3.15 5.63 14.36
C VAL A 144 2.31 6.87 14.09
N ALA A 145 1.00 6.71 14.02
CA ALA A 145 0.07 7.77 13.67
C ALA A 145 -0.43 8.47 14.95
N GLU A 146 -0.54 9.79 14.89
CA GLU A 146 -1.12 10.57 15.98
C GLU A 146 -2.65 10.37 16.02
N PRO A 147 -3.27 10.32 17.21
CA PRO A 147 -4.72 10.31 17.33
C PRO A 147 -5.32 11.55 16.66
N LEU A 148 -6.60 11.45 16.28
CA LEU A 148 -7.37 12.59 15.82
C LEU A 148 -7.62 13.52 17.00
N ASN A 149 -7.22 14.79 16.89
CA ASN A 149 -7.33 15.76 17.97
C ASN A 149 -8.65 16.56 17.92
N ASP A 150 -9.43 16.39 16.87
CA ASP A 150 -10.65 17.16 16.62
C ASP A 150 -11.90 16.43 17.13
N HIS A 151 -12.79 17.15 17.78
CA HIS A 151 -14.15 16.69 18.13
C HIS A 151 -14.28 15.56 19.16
N PHE A 152 -13.23 15.29 19.94
CA PHE A 152 -13.30 14.43 21.14
C PHE A 152 -13.42 15.30 22.42
N LYS A 153 -14.16 14.82 23.41
CA LYS A 153 -14.35 15.48 24.72
C LYS A 153 -13.36 14.99 25.75
#